data_AF-A0A315QXJ2-F1
#
_entry.id   AF-A0A315QXJ2-F1
#
_cell.length_a   1.000
_cell.length_b   1.000
_cell.length_c   1.000
_cell.angle_alpha   90.00
_cell.angle_beta   90.00
_cell.angle_gamma   90.00
#
_symmetry.space_group_name_H-M   'P 1'
#
loop_
_entity.id
_entity.type
_entity.pdbx_description
1 polymer ?
#
loop_
_entity_poly.entity_id
_entity_poly.type
_entity_poly.pdbx_seq_one_letter_code
_entity_poly.pdbx_strand_id
1 'polypeptide(L)'
;MPVSKNPGDEVFSGTINKNGYLEIKTEKVGDDTTFGKIIELVEEAQEEKAPTQKLMERFSKYYTPGIILLSIISYFFSGSVRLSLTLLVIGCSGALVISTPISIVAGIGNGAKK
;
A
#
# COMPACT_ATOMS: atom_id res chain seq x y z
N MET A 1 -15.19 -6.09 31.57
CA MET A 1 -15.68 -5.59 32.88
C MET A 1 -14.88 -4.35 33.26
N PRO A 2 -15.47 -3.32 33.89
CA PRO A 2 -14.72 -2.14 34.36
C PRO A 2 -13.61 -2.54 35.34
N VAL A 3 -12.47 -1.87 35.27
CA VAL A 3 -11.32 -2.11 36.15
C VAL A 3 -11.25 -0.97 37.17
N SER A 4 -11.10 -1.31 38.46
CA SER A 4 -10.93 -0.31 39.51
C SER A 4 -9.61 0.42 39.34
N LYS A 5 -9.60 1.72 39.65
CA LYS A 5 -8.41 2.58 39.57
C LYS A 5 -8.19 3.29 40.90
N ASN A 6 -6.95 3.26 41.36
CA ASN A 6 -6.46 3.87 42.59
C ASN A 6 -5.37 4.91 42.26
N PRO A 7 -4.99 5.77 43.22
CA PRO A 7 -3.90 6.73 43.03
C PRO A 7 -2.60 6.03 42.63
N GLY A 8 -1.99 6.48 41.52
CA GLY A 8 -0.78 5.89 40.95
C GLY A 8 -1.01 4.87 39.83
N ASP A 9 -2.26 4.47 39.58
CA ASP A 9 -2.57 3.57 38.45
C ASP A 9 -2.55 4.32 37.12
N GLU A 10 -1.95 3.70 36.10
CA GLU A 10 -1.99 4.22 34.73
C GLU A 10 -3.40 4.17 34.14
N VAL A 11 -3.74 5.18 33.35
CA VAL A 11 -4.97 5.27 32.59
C VAL A 11 -4.65 5.51 31.11
N PHE A 12 -5.42 4.91 30.23
CA PHE A 12 -5.20 5.02 28.79
C PHE A 12 -6.15 6.05 28.15
N SER A 13 -5.68 6.67 27.07
CA SER A 13 -6.51 7.51 26.20
C SER A 13 -7.67 6.69 25.61
N GLY A 14 -8.90 7.20 25.70
CA GLY A 14 -10.10 6.53 25.18
C GLY A 14 -10.81 5.62 26.20
N THR A 15 -10.28 5.47 27.41
CA THR A 15 -10.99 4.74 28.48
C THR A 15 -12.15 5.57 29.01
N ILE A 16 -13.32 4.96 29.22
CA ILE A 16 -14.50 5.64 29.75
C ILE A 16 -14.57 5.45 31.26
N ASN A 17 -14.52 6.55 32.01
CA ASN A 17 -14.82 6.53 33.45
C ASN A 17 -16.32 6.21 33.66
N LYS A 18 -16.61 5.19 34.46
CA LYS A 18 -17.98 4.77 34.75
C LYS A 18 -18.56 5.47 35.98
N ASN A 19 -17.80 5.52 37.07
CA ASN A 19 -18.28 5.96 38.37
C ASN A 19 -17.23 6.83 39.07
N GLY A 20 -17.67 7.96 39.62
CA GLY A 20 -16.81 8.85 40.42
C GLY A 20 -16.07 9.90 39.61
N TYR A 21 -15.18 10.63 40.28
CA TYR A 21 -14.33 11.66 39.71
C TYR A 21 -12.87 11.21 39.76
N LEU A 22 -12.15 11.43 38.67
CA LEU A 22 -10.73 11.09 38.52
C LEU A 22 -10.00 12.34 38.06
N GLU A 23 -9.01 12.76 38.85
CA GLU A 23 -8.00 13.74 38.44
C GLU A 23 -6.72 12.98 38.13
N ILE A 24 -6.16 13.21 36.95
CA ILE A 24 -5.08 12.41 36.38
C ILE A 24 -4.05 13.34 35.76
N LYS A 25 -2.78 13.08 36.06
CA LYS A 25 -1.67 13.79 35.45
C LYS A 25 -1.40 13.20 34.08
N THR A 26 -1.40 14.05 33.06
CA THR A 26 -1.14 13.60 31.69
C THR A 26 0.35 13.29 31.51
N GLU A 27 0.66 12.04 31.15
CA GLU A 27 2.05 11.62 30.84
C GLU A 27 2.39 11.72 29.35
N LYS A 28 1.40 11.46 28.48
CA LYS A 28 1.53 11.46 27.01
C LYS A 28 0.33 12.16 26.38
N VAL A 29 0.55 12.90 25.31
CA VAL A 29 -0.46 13.70 24.60
C VAL A 29 -0.38 13.47 23.10
N GLY A 30 -1.51 13.61 22.40
CA GLY A 30 -1.56 13.47 20.93
C GLY A 30 -1.09 12.09 20.46
N ASP A 31 -0.14 12.09 19.54
CA ASP A 31 0.36 10.90 18.85
C ASP A 31 1.12 9.94 19.79
N ASP A 32 1.67 10.46 20.90
CA ASP A 32 2.36 9.64 21.91
C ASP A 32 1.40 8.79 22.76
N THR A 33 0.10 9.02 22.66
CA THR A 33 -0.91 8.24 23.39
C THR A 33 -1.01 6.82 22.84
N THR A 34 -1.53 5.89 23.65
CA THR A 34 -1.82 4.54 23.17
C THR A 34 -2.79 4.55 21.98
N PHE A 35 -3.73 5.49 21.94
CA PHE A 35 -4.63 5.66 20.80
C PHE A 35 -3.92 6.20 19.56
N GLY A 36 -3.03 7.19 19.72
CA GLY A 36 -2.18 7.71 18.64
C GLY A 36 -1.35 6.60 17.98
N LYS A 37 -0.72 5.74 18.78
CA LYS A 37 0.01 4.56 18.28
C LYS A 37 -0.88 3.58 17.53
N ILE A 38 -2.14 3.40 17.94
CA ILE A 38 -3.07 2.53 17.20
C ILE A 38 -3.38 3.14 15.83
N ILE A 39 -3.56 4.46 15.74
CA ILE A 39 -3.79 5.13 14.45
C ILE A 39 -2.58 4.95 13.54
N GLU A 40 -1.38 5.24 14.04
CA GLU A 40 -0.12 5.07 13.29
C GLU A 40 0.03 3.64 12.76
N LEU A 41 -0.20 2.63 13.60
CA LEU A 41 -0.15 1.22 13.19
C LEU A 41 -1.20 0.88 12.11
N VAL A 42 -2.39 1.50 12.16
CA VAL A 42 -3.43 1.29 11.15
C VAL A 42 -3.06 1.97 9.83
N GLU A 43 -2.50 3.18 9.88
CA GLU A 43 -2.03 3.90 8.70
C GLU A 43 -0.88 3.15 8.02
N GLU A 44 0.14 2.71 8.78
CA GLU A 44 1.24 1.90 8.25
C GLU A 44 0.75 0.62 7.57
N ALA A 45 -0.25 -0.06 8.16
CA ALA A 45 -0.84 -1.26 7.59
C ALA A 45 -1.63 -0.97 6.30
N GLN A 46 -2.23 0.21 6.15
CA GLN A 46 -2.99 0.62 4.96
C GLN A 46 -2.08 1.08 3.82
N GLU A 47 -0.94 1.70 4.13
CA GLU A 47 0.05 2.11 3.12
C GLU A 47 0.80 0.92 2.50
N GLU A 48 0.68 -0.27 3.09
CA GLU A 48 1.37 -1.44 2.58
C GLU A 48 0.82 -1.87 1.21
N LYS A 49 1.62 -1.64 0.16
CA LYS A 49 1.29 -2.08 -1.20
C LYS A 49 1.06 -3.60 -1.25
N ALA A 50 0.04 -4.00 -2.00
CA ALA A 50 -0.25 -5.40 -2.26
C ALA A 50 0.96 -6.14 -2.85
N PRO A 51 1.22 -7.40 -2.44
CA PRO A 51 2.37 -8.17 -2.91
C PRO A 51 2.38 -8.37 -4.44
N THR A 52 1.21 -8.50 -5.06
CA THR A 52 1.03 -8.57 -6.51
C THR A 52 1.44 -7.27 -7.22
N GLN A 53 1.17 -6.12 -6.61
CA GLN A 53 1.56 -4.81 -7.14
C GLN A 53 3.10 -4.65 -7.09
N LYS A 54 3.74 -5.07 -5.98
CA LYS A 54 5.21 -5.10 -5.84
C LYS A 54 5.87 -5.99 -6.91
N LEU A 55 5.29 -7.15 -7.23
CA LEU A 55 5.77 -8.04 -8.29
C LEU A 55 5.70 -7.38 -9.69
N MET A 56 4.57 -6.76 -10.00
CA MET A 56 4.34 -6.05 -11.25
C MET A 56 5.28 -4.85 -11.44
N GLU A 57 5.50 -4.07 -10.38
CA GLU A 57 6.47 -2.96 -10.39
C GLU A 57 7.89 -3.49 -10.67
N ARG A 58 8.28 -4.60 -10.03
CA ARG A 58 9.60 -5.23 -10.27
C ARG A 58 9.75 -5.74 -11.69
N PHE A 59 8.73 -6.39 -12.25
CA PHE A 59 8.75 -6.84 -13.65
C PHE A 59 8.90 -5.66 -14.62
N SER A 60 8.07 -4.61 -14.46
CA SER A 60 8.08 -3.44 -15.33
C SER A 60 9.42 -2.71 -15.29
N LYS A 61 10.06 -2.65 -14.10
CA LYS A 61 11.40 -2.06 -13.92
C LYS A 61 12.47 -2.69 -14.81
N TYR A 62 12.38 -3.98 -15.12
CA TYR A 62 13.34 -4.66 -16.01
C TYR A 62 12.83 -4.77 -17.46
N TYR A 63 11.53 -4.95 -17.65
CA TYR A 63 10.92 -5.16 -18.96
C TYR A 63 11.02 -3.89 -19.84
N THR A 64 10.67 -2.72 -19.29
CA THR A 64 10.69 -1.45 -20.04
C THR A 64 12.09 -1.11 -20.58
N PRO A 65 13.17 -1.08 -19.78
CA PRO A 65 14.50 -0.82 -20.33
C PRO A 65 14.96 -1.94 -21.27
N GLY A 66 14.55 -3.19 -21.05
CA GLY A 66 14.85 -4.32 -21.94
C GLY A 66 14.29 -4.12 -23.35
N ILE A 67 13.02 -3.71 -23.47
CA ILE A 67 12.40 -3.43 -24.77
C ILE A 67 13.02 -2.23 -25.45
N ILE A 68 13.33 -1.16 -24.71
CA ILE A 68 14.02 0.02 -25.26
C ILE A 68 15.37 -0.39 -25.86
N LEU A 69 16.16 -1.21 -25.15
CA LEU A 69 17.43 -1.73 -25.66
C LEU A 69 17.24 -2.58 -26.92
N LEU A 70 16.28 -3.50 -26.92
CA LEU A 70 15.97 -4.33 -28.08
C LEU A 70 15.54 -3.50 -29.29
N SER A 71 14.75 -2.44 -29.09
CA SER A 71 14.36 -1.52 -30.15
C SER A 71 15.54 -0.76 -30.74
N ILE A 72 16.52 -0.35 -29.93
CA ILE A 72 17.75 0.31 -30.39
C ILE A 72 18.65 -0.67 -31.16
N ILE A 73 18.82 -1.90 -30.65
CA ILE A 73 19.61 -2.95 -31.33
C ILE A 73 18.97 -3.30 -32.68
N SER A 74 17.65 -3.46 -32.72
CA SER A 74 16.89 -3.72 -33.94
C SER A 74 17.04 -2.60 -34.97
N TYR A 75 17.07 -1.34 -34.51
CA TYR A 75 17.30 -0.19 -35.38
C TYR A 75 18.69 -0.25 -36.04
N PHE A 76 19.71 -0.55 -35.24
CA PHE A 76 21.09 -0.61 -35.71
C PHE A 76 21.34 -1.74 -36.71
N PHE A 77 20.67 -2.88 -36.54
CA PHE A 77 20.81 -4.04 -37.45
C PHE A 77 19.97 -3.94 -38.71
N SER A 78 18.76 -3.37 -38.61
CA SER A 78 17.80 -3.39 -39.72
C SER A 78 17.82 -2.11 -40.56
N GLY A 79 18.36 -0.99 -40.05
CA GLY A 79 18.42 0.31 -40.73
C GLY A 79 17.05 0.92 -41.06
N SER A 80 15.95 0.26 -40.68
CA SER A 80 14.58 0.64 -41.01
C SER A 80 13.82 1.07 -39.76
N VAL A 81 13.39 2.33 -39.75
CA VAL A 81 12.64 2.94 -38.63
C VAL A 81 11.31 2.20 -38.39
N ARG A 82 10.74 1.59 -39.44
CA ARG A 82 9.46 0.85 -39.39
C ARG A 82 9.52 -0.38 -38.50
N LEU A 83 10.62 -1.15 -38.52
CA LEU A 83 10.74 -2.37 -37.72
C LEU A 83 10.91 -2.06 -36.23
N SER A 84 11.74 -1.07 -35.87
CA SER A 84 11.90 -0.65 -34.47
C SER A 84 10.63 -0.08 -33.86
N LEU A 85 9.86 0.73 -34.61
CA LEU A 85 8.57 1.25 -34.14
C LEU A 85 7.56 0.13 -33.91
N THR A 86 7.48 -0.82 -34.83
CA THR A 86 6.60 -2.00 -34.69
C THR A 86 6.96 -2.79 -33.43
N LEU A 87 8.25 -3.01 -33.19
CA LEU A 87 8.73 -3.74 -32.01
C LEU A 87 8.41 -3.01 -30.70
N LEU A 88 8.56 -1.68 -30.68
CA LEU A 88 8.26 -0.84 -29.53
C LEU A 88 6.76 -0.83 -29.21
N VAL A 89 5.90 -0.78 -30.24
CA VAL A 89 4.45 -0.82 -30.10
C VAL A 89 3.97 -2.18 -29.58
N ILE A 90 4.50 -3.29 -30.12
CA ILE A 90 4.19 -4.65 -29.64
C ILE A 90 4.65 -4.82 -28.18
N GLY A 91 5.73 -4.14 -27.79
CA GLY A 91 6.26 -4.16 -26.43
C GLY A 91 5.46 -3.36 -25.39
N CYS A 92 4.36 -2.70 -25.77
CA CYS A 92 3.59 -1.91 -24.80
C CYS A 92 2.88 -2.83 -23.78
N SER A 93 3.37 -2.87 -22.54
CA SER A 93 2.85 -3.72 -21.46
C SER A 93 1.55 -3.20 -20.82
N GLY A 94 0.73 -2.45 -21.56
CA GLY A 94 -0.47 -1.79 -21.02
C GLY A 94 -1.46 -2.75 -20.36
N ALA A 95 -1.73 -3.90 -21.01
CA ALA A 95 -2.63 -4.92 -20.47
C ALA A 95 -2.13 -5.53 -19.14
N LEU A 96 -0.81 -5.65 -19.00
CA LEU A 96 -0.20 -6.25 -17.82
C LEU A 96 -0.41 -5.35 -16.58
N VAL A 97 -0.16 -4.04 -16.71
CA VAL A 97 -0.27 -3.07 -15.60
C VAL A 97 -1.69 -3.00 -15.03
N ILE A 98 -2.71 -3.07 -15.89
CA ILE A 98 -4.12 -2.93 -15.48
C ILE A 98 -4.67 -4.23 -14.86
N SER A 99 -4.00 -5.37 -15.05
CA SER A 99 -4.46 -6.67 -14.52
C SER A 99 -4.59 -6.69 -12.99
N THR A 100 -3.64 -6.07 -12.27
CA THR A 100 -3.58 -6.08 -10.80
C THR A 100 -4.77 -5.37 -10.14
N PRO A 101 -5.07 -4.09 -10.47
CA PRO A 101 -6.23 -3.42 -9.88
C PRO A 101 -7.56 -4.09 -10.26
N ILE A 102 -7.68 -4.63 -11.48
CA ILE A 102 -8.89 -5.37 -11.89
C ILE A 102 -9.09 -6.61 -11.01
N SER A 103 -8.02 -7.40 -10.77
CA SER A 103 -8.12 -8.57 -9.90
C SER A 103 -8.49 -8.21 -8.47
N ILE A 104 -7.95 -7.10 -7.93
CA ILE A 104 -8.30 -6.62 -6.58
C ILE A 104 -9.77 -6.21 -6.50
N VAL A 105 -10.24 -5.37 -7.42
CA VAL A 105 -11.63 -4.90 -7.44
C VAL A 105 -12.60 -6.06 -7.67
N ALA A 106 -12.28 -6.99 -8.55
CA ALA A 106 -13.08 -8.20 -8.77
C ALA A 106 -13.10 -9.11 -7.53
N GLY A 107 -11.97 -9.22 -6.81
CA GLY A 107 -11.89 -9.93 -5.55
C GLY A 107 -12.78 -9.32 -4.47
N ILE A 108 -12.71 -8.00 -4.29
CA ILE A 108 -13.56 -7.24 -3.36
C ILE A 108 -15.04 -7.40 -3.74
N GLY A 109 -15.39 -7.22 -5.02
CA GLY A 109 -16.78 -7.32 -5.48
C GLY A 109 -17.39 -8.72 -5.28
N ASN A 110 -16.61 -9.78 -5.49
CA ASN A 110 -17.05 -11.14 -5.19
C ASN A 110 -17.16 -11.41 -3.67
N GLY A 111 -16.25 -10.84 -2.87
CA GLY A 111 -16.30 -10.92 -1.41
C GLY A 111 -17.53 -10.22 -0.83
N ALA A 112 -17.85 -9.03 -1.33
CA ALA A 112 -18.99 -8.21 -0.88
C ALA A 112 -20.36 -8.77 -1.30
N LYS A 113 -20.40 -9.71 -2.25
CA LYS A 113 -21.64 -10.37 -2.69
C LYS A 113 -22.08 -11.49 -1.74
N LYS A 114 -21.20 -11.95 -0.85
CA LYS A 114 -21.50 -12.90 0.23
C LYS A 114 -21.68 -12.18 1.55
#